data_AF-A0A2N2JT97-F1
#
_entry.id   AF-A0A2N2JT97-F1
#
_cell.length_a   1.000
_cell.length_b   1.000
_cell.length_c   1.000
_cell.angle_alpha   90.00
_cell.angle_beta   90.00
_cell.angle_gamma   90.00
#
_symmetry.space_group_name_H-M   'P 1'
#
loop_
_entity.id
_entity.type
_entity.pdbx_description
1 polymer ?
#
loop_
_entity_poly.entity_id
_entity_poly.type
_entity_poly.pdbx_seq_one_letter_code
_entity_poly.pdbx_strand_id
1 'polypeptide(L)'
;MKKKTEKKKVSEEKTGLEVISVKIGSRVPATYKGLGGTFACFTDSCLRKQTLPGFHEKGFIAEVELKDTGIVLCLSGKHSATKLREVMDIALLNTGAYPEKGGKAKYLIEVKSEK
;
A
#
# COMPACT_ATOMS: atom_id res chain seq x y z
N MET A 1 -12.89 1.55 -56.36
CA MET A 1 -12.91 0.46 -55.37
C MET A 1 -12.25 0.94 -54.08
N LYS A 2 -13.03 1.07 -53.00
CA LYS A 2 -12.59 1.62 -51.71
C LYS A 2 -12.03 0.48 -50.84
N LYS A 3 -10.71 0.41 -50.62
CA LYS A 3 -10.13 -0.42 -49.54
C LYS A 3 -10.18 0.39 -48.24
N LYS A 4 -11.22 0.16 -47.43
CA LYS A 4 -11.24 0.58 -46.02
C LYS A 4 -10.30 -0.34 -45.26
N THR A 5 -9.14 0.17 -44.89
CA THR A 5 -8.26 -0.50 -43.91
C THR A 5 -8.87 -0.28 -42.54
N GLU A 6 -9.51 -1.30 -41.99
CA GLU A 6 -10.00 -1.33 -40.61
C GLU A 6 -8.83 -1.11 -39.66
N LYS A 7 -8.81 0.06 -39.00
CA LYS A 7 -8.02 0.26 -37.79
C LYS A 7 -8.56 -0.68 -36.73
N LYS A 8 -7.87 -1.81 -36.54
CA LYS A 8 -8.07 -2.72 -35.41
C LYS A 8 -7.84 -1.89 -34.13
N LYS A 9 -8.94 -1.47 -33.51
CA LYS A 9 -8.97 -0.75 -32.24
C LYS A 9 -8.42 -1.73 -31.20
N VAL A 10 -7.14 -1.58 -30.86
CA VAL A 10 -6.54 -2.29 -29.72
C VAL A 10 -7.37 -1.87 -28.51
N SER A 11 -8.14 -2.82 -27.98
CA SER A 11 -8.81 -2.68 -26.71
C SER A 11 -7.75 -2.40 -25.66
N GLU A 12 -7.83 -1.22 -25.02
CA GLU A 12 -7.08 -0.94 -23.81
C GLU A 12 -7.44 -2.01 -22.78
N GLU A 13 -6.57 -3.02 -22.66
CA GLU A 13 -6.51 -3.86 -21.48
C GLU A 13 -6.25 -2.91 -20.30
N LYS A 14 -7.30 -2.60 -19.53
CA LYS A 14 -7.19 -1.91 -18.25
C LYS A 14 -6.33 -2.76 -17.32
N THR A 15 -5.02 -2.56 -17.37
CA THR A 15 -4.07 -3.03 -16.38
C THR A 15 -4.50 -2.46 -15.02
N GLY A 16 -5.11 -3.31 -14.20
CA GLY A 16 -5.66 -2.93 -12.90
C GLY A 16 -4.53 -2.63 -11.93
N LEU A 17 -4.06 -1.38 -11.91
CA LEU A 17 -3.07 -0.95 -10.95
C LEU A 17 -3.69 -0.88 -9.54
N GLU A 18 -3.00 -1.48 -8.59
CA GLU A 18 -3.36 -1.45 -7.17
C GLU A 18 -3.34 -0.02 -6.62
N VAL A 19 -4.34 0.32 -5.78
CA VAL A 19 -4.44 1.62 -5.11
C VAL A 19 -4.48 1.40 -3.61
N ILE A 20 -3.46 1.91 -2.91
CA ILE A 20 -3.33 1.83 -1.46
C ILE A 20 -3.61 3.22 -0.90
N SER A 21 -4.62 3.35 -0.05
CA SER A 21 -4.87 4.57 0.72
C SER A 21 -4.28 4.41 2.12
N VAL A 22 -3.54 5.40 2.58
CA VAL A 22 -3.01 5.44 3.94
C VAL A 22 -3.78 6.51 4.72
N LYS A 23 -4.27 6.14 5.89
CA LYS A 23 -4.96 6.96 6.88
C LYS A 23 -4.04 7.13 8.09
N ILE A 24 -3.75 8.36 8.52
CA ILE A 24 -3.00 8.63 9.77
C ILE A 24 -3.99 9.29 10.74
N GLY A 25 -4.26 8.60 11.85
CA GLY A 25 -5.33 9.00 12.76
C GLY A 25 -6.69 9.04 12.05
N SER A 26 -7.38 10.18 12.05
CA SER A 26 -8.69 10.37 11.40
C SER A 26 -8.61 10.87 9.95
N ARG A 27 -7.42 11.17 9.42
CA ARG A 27 -7.23 11.77 8.09
C ARG A 27 -6.63 10.79 7.10
N VAL A 28 -6.96 10.93 5.82
CA VAL A 28 -6.28 10.20 4.71
C VAL A 28 -5.15 11.08 4.15
N PRO A 29 -3.92 10.96 4.66
CA PRO A 29 -2.78 11.76 4.21
C PRO A 29 -2.28 11.42 2.81
N ALA A 30 -2.48 10.19 2.30
CA ALA A 30 -1.86 9.77 1.05
C ALA A 30 -2.62 8.64 0.33
N THR A 31 -2.46 8.59 -0.98
CA THR A 31 -2.93 7.49 -1.84
C THR A 31 -1.82 7.15 -2.83
N TYR A 32 -1.46 5.88 -2.87
CA TYR A 32 -0.40 5.33 -3.69
C TYR A 32 -1.04 4.49 -4.80
N LYS A 33 -0.57 4.64 -6.03
CA LYS A 33 -1.10 3.96 -7.22
C LYS A 33 0.03 3.24 -7.94
N GLY A 34 -0.28 2.17 -8.66
CA GLY A 34 0.72 1.47 -9.46
C GLY A 34 1.59 0.49 -8.67
N LEU A 35 1.18 0.18 -7.44
CA LEU A 35 1.94 -0.66 -6.50
C LEU A 35 1.45 -2.11 -6.54
N GLY A 36 1.41 -2.74 -7.71
CA GLY A 36 0.90 -4.10 -7.85
C GLY A 36 1.61 -5.09 -6.93
N GLY A 37 0.84 -5.82 -6.11
CA GLY A 37 1.33 -6.84 -5.20
C GLY A 37 2.03 -6.29 -3.95
N THR A 38 2.09 -4.97 -3.81
CA THR A 38 2.70 -4.30 -2.66
C THR A 38 1.87 -4.49 -1.40
N PHE A 39 0.54 -4.46 -1.47
CA PHE A 39 -0.26 -4.62 -0.25
C PHE A 39 -0.10 -6.01 0.37
N ALA A 40 -0.05 -7.06 -0.44
CA ALA A 40 0.13 -8.43 0.04
C ALA A 40 1.49 -8.59 0.76
N CYS A 41 2.57 -8.11 0.13
CA CYS A 41 3.91 -8.15 0.71
C CYS A 41 4.03 -7.27 1.99
N PHE A 42 3.42 -6.10 1.96
CA PHE A 42 3.36 -5.18 3.10
C PHE A 42 2.62 -5.83 4.28
N THR A 43 1.48 -6.47 3.99
CA THR A 43 0.64 -7.15 4.98
C THR A 43 1.34 -8.37 5.58
N ASP A 44 2.02 -9.21 4.78
CA ASP A 44 2.84 -10.33 5.29
C ASP A 44 3.94 -9.84 6.23
N SER A 45 4.63 -8.77 5.83
CA SER A 45 5.71 -8.19 6.63
C SER A 45 5.19 -7.68 7.98
N CYS A 46 4.07 -6.97 7.98
CA CYS A 46 3.51 -6.43 9.21
C CYS A 46 2.90 -7.52 10.10
N LEU A 47 2.05 -8.41 9.57
CA LEU A 47 1.33 -9.40 10.37
C LEU A 47 2.22 -10.57 10.82
N ARG A 48 2.97 -11.16 9.89
CA ARG A 48 3.73 -12.39 10.17
C ARG A 48 5.12 -12.10 10.71
N LYS A 49 5.80 -11.10 10.16
CA LYS A 49 7.19 -10.78 10.58
C LYS A 49 7.22 -9.73 11.69
N GLN A 50 6.12 -9.01 11.94
CA GLN A 50 6.07 -7.86 12.85
C GLN A 50 7.15 -6.82 12.53
N THR A 51 7.43 -6.63 11.24
CA THR A 51 8.40 -5.65 10.74
C THR A 51 7.76 -4.71 9.73
N LEU A 52 8.25 -3.48 9.72
CA LEU A 52 7.88 -2.50 8.70
C LEU A 52 8.98 -2.47 7.63
N PRO A 53 8.66 -2.69 6.34
CA PRO A 53 9.66 -2.67 5.28
C PRO A 53 10.49 -1.37 5.29
N GLY A 54 11.81 -1.48 5.17
CA GLY A 54 12.73 -0.34 5.29
C GLY A 54 13.08 0.08 6.73
N PHE A 55 12.53 -0.57 7.76
CA PHE A 55 12.84 -0.33 9.17
C PHE A 55 13.26 -1.63 9.85
N HIS A 56 14.46 -1.63 10.46
CA HIS A 56 15.04 -2.81 11.10
C HIS A 56 14.93 -2.80 12.63
N GLU A 57 14.31 -1.77 13.19
CA GLU A 57 14.16 -1.63 14.64
C GLU A 57 13.14 -2.63 15.18
N LYS A 58 13.59 -3.47 16.10
CA LYS A 58 12.73 -4.45 16.78
C LYS A 58 11.74 -3.71 17.69
N GLY A 59 10.46 -4.06 17.58
CA GLY A 59 9.39 -3.41 18.37
C GLY A 59 8.92 -2.08 17.79
N PHE A 60 9.31 -1.74 16.55
CA PHE A 60 8.82 -0.55 15.87
C PHE A 60 7.31 -0.61 15.57
N ILE A 61 6.80 -1.81 15.27
CA ILE A 61 5.35 -2.08 15.26
C ILE A 61 4.96 -2.52 16.68
N ALA A 62 4.17 -1.70 17.36
CA ALA A 62 3.59 -2.02 18.66
C ALA A 62 2.42 -2.99 18.50
N GLU A 63 1.52 -2.70 17.55
CA GLU A 63 0.35 -3.52 17.27
C GLU A 63 0.03 -3.55 15.77
N VAL A 64 -0.54 -4.66 15.31
CA VAL A 64 -1.06 -4.81 13.95
C VAL A 64 -2.36 -5.61 13.97
N GLU A 65 -3.36 -5.12 13.25
CA GLU A 65 -4.67 -5.74 13.13
C GLU A 65 -5.11 -5.79 11.66
N LEU A 66 -5.54 -6.95 11.18
CA LEU A 66 -6.17 -7.09 9.86
C LEU A 66 -7.68 -6.82 10.01
N LYS A 67 -8.21 -5.96 9.13
CA LYS A 67 -9.63 -5.63 9.02
C LYS A 67 -10.15 -5.96 7.63
N ASP A 68 -11.47 -5.98 7.47
CA ASP A 68 -12.16 -6.34 6.22
C ASP A 68 -11.64 -5.57 4.99
N THR A 69 -11.21 -4.32 5.17
CA THR A 69 -10.78 -3.44 4.07
C THR A 69 -9.29 -3.07 4.09
N GLY A 70 -8.49 -3.68 4.97
CA GLY A 70 -7.05 -3.43 5.03
C GLY A 70 -6.44 -3.67 6.40
N ILE A 71 -5.37 -2.96 6.77
CA ILE A 71 -4.67 -3.19 8.04
C ILE A 71 -4.60 -1.93 8.89
N VAL A 72 -4.59 -2.11 10.20
CA VAL A 72 -4.32 -1.07 11.19
C VAL A 72 -2.96 -1.34 11.81
N LEU A 73 -2.08 -0.35 11.79
CA LEU A 73 -0.76 -0.37 12.38
C LEU A 73 -0.68 0.65 13.53
N CYS A 74 -0.20 0.19 14.68
CA CYS A 74 0.25 1.05 15.76
C CYS A 74 1.78 1.00 15.79
N LEU A 75 2.44 2.14 15.60
CA LEU A 75 3.89 2.25 15.71
C LEU A 75 4.26 2.70 17.12
N SER A 76 5.32 2.10 17.66
CA SER A 76 5.83 2.44 18.99
C SER A 76 6.45 3.83 19.01
N GLY A 77 6.43 4.46 20.19
CA GLY A 77 6.96 5.81 20.38
C GLY A 77 5.99 6.92 19.95
N LYS A 78 6.44 8.17 20.11
CA LYS A 78 5.65 9.40 19.85
C LYS A 78 6.03 10.02 18.52
N HIS A 79 5.32 9.63 17.47
CA HIS A 79 5.52 10.14 16.12
C HIS A 79 4.47 11.19 15.77
N SER A 80 4.92 12.29 15.18
CA SER A 80 4.02 13.27 14.57
C SER A 80 3.37 12.69 13.31
N ALA A 81 2.23 13.24 12.90
CA ALA A 81 1.56 12.81 11.67
C ALA A 81 2.47 12.94 10.43
N THR A 82 3.32 13.98 10.38
CA THR A 82 4.32 14.15 9.32
C THR A 82 5.33 13.02 9.34
N LYS A 83 5.84 12.64 10.53
CA LYS A 83 6.81 11.56 10.65
C LYS A 83 6.21 10.20 10.25
N LEU A 84 4.97 9.93 10.68
CA LEU A 84 4.23 8.73 10.29
C LEU A 84 4.04 8.66 8.77
N ARG A 85 3.82 9.79 8.10
CA ARG A 85 3.73 9.84 6.65
C ARG A 85 5.05 9.49 5.98
N GLU A 86 6.15 10.10 6.42
CA GLU A 86 7.49 9.77 5.90
C GLU A 86 7.81 8.28 6.06
N VAL A 87 7.46 7.71 7.22
CA VAL A 87 7.64 6.29 7.51
C VAL A 87 6.88 5.43 6.51
N MET A 88 5.62 5.77 6.23
CA MET A 88 4.80 5.03 5.26
C MET A 88 5.26 5.21 3.82
N ASP A 89 5.73 6.40 3.45
CA ASP A 89 6.34 6.66 2.14
C ASP A 89 7.55 5.74 1.94
N ILE A 90 8.44 5.67 2.92
CA ILE A 90 9.61 4.78 2.90
C ILE A 90 9.18 3.31 2.84
N ALA A 91 8.23 2.90 3.67
CA ALA A 91 7.87 1.49 3.78
C ALA A 91 7.18 0.96 2.52
N LEU A 92 6.24 1.73 1.95
CA LEU A 92 5.55 1.32 0.73
C LEU A 92 6.46 1.35 -0.49
N LEU A 93 7.40 2.29 -0.58
CA LEU A 93 8.41 2.32 -1.66
C LEU A 93 9.41 1.17 -1.56
N ASN A 94 9.79 0.75 -0.34
CA ASN A 94 10.69 -0.38 -0.13
C ASN A 94 10.01 -1.74 -0.26
N THR A 95 8.66 -1.77 -0.28
CA THR A 95 7.90 -2.97 -0.55
C THR A 95 7.78 -3.14 -2.07
N GLY A 96 8.88 -3.58 -2.68
CA GLY A 96 9.01 -3.76 -4.12
C GLY A 96 7.81 -4.49 -4.73
N ALA A 97 7.38 -4.02 -5.89
CA ALA A 97 6.23 -4.54 -6.63
C ALA A 97 6.39 -6.05 -6.85
N TYR A 98 5.53 -6.84 -6.21
CA TYR A 98 5.42 -8.27 -6.48
C TYR A 98 4.73 -8.42 -7.85
N PRO A 99 5.33 -9.10 -8.84
CA PRO A 99 4.73 -9.19 -10.16
C PRO A 99 3.59 -10.22 -10.12
N GLU A 100 2.38 -9.76 -9.84
CA GLU A 100 1.18 -10.53 -10.17
C GLU A 100 0.17 -9.64 -10.88
N LYS A 101 -0.40 -10.17 -11.97
CA LYS A 101 -1.31 -9.46 -12.87
C LYS A 101 -2.47 -8.87 -12.07
N GLY A 102 -2.52 -7.53 -12.05
CA GLY A 102 -3.35 -6.78 -11.13
C GLY A 102 -4.87 -6.95 -11.33
N GLY A 103 -5.55 -7.20 -10.21
CA GLY A 103 -6.99 -6.98 -10.04
C GLY A 103 -7.29 -5.56 -9.55
N LYS A 104 -8.55 -5.13 -9.62
CA LYS A 104 -8.98 -3.88 -8.97
C LYS A 104 -8.98 -4.09 -7.46
N ALA A 105 -8.03 -3.47 -6.76
CA ALA A 105 -8.05 -3.49 -5.33
C ALA A 105 -7.81 -2.09 -4.76
N LYS A 106 -8.68 -1.71 -3.82
CA LYS A 106 -8.55 -0.52 -2.98
C LYS A 106 -8.31 -1.03 -1.58
N TYR A 107 -7.13 -0.75 -1.02
CA TYR A 107 -6.80 -1.16 0.35
C TYR A 107 -6.54 0.06 1.22
N LEU A 108 -6.90 -0.04 2.49
CA LEU A 108 -6.71 1.03 3.48
C LEU A 108 -5.71 0.60 4.56
N ILE A 109 -4.67 1.39 4.77
CA ILE A 109 -3.74 1.23 5.90
C ILE A 109 -4.03 2.35 6.88
N GLU A 110 -4.47 2.04 8.11
CA GLU A 110 -4.62 3.03 9.18
C GLU A 110 -3.41 3.00 10.11
N VAL A 111 -2.74 4.12 10.33
CA VAL A 111 -1.54 4.23 11.16
C VAL A 111 -1.78 5.15 12.35
N LYS A 112 -1.37 4.70 13.53
CA LYS A 112 -1.42 5.44 14.80
C LYS A 112 -0.08 5.37 15.51
N SER A 113 0.15 6.34 16.40
CA SER A 113 1.29 6.36 17.32
C SER A 113 0.83 5.90 18.69
N GLU A 114 1.68 5.15 19.38
CA GLU A 114 1.47 4.81 20.80
C GLU A 114 1.60 6.07 21.69
N LYS A 115 0.92 6.07 22.85
CA LYS A 115 0.90 7.19 23.80
C LYS A 115 2.11 7.23 24.72
#